data_AF-A0A430R5B8-F1
#
_entry.id   AF-A0A430R5B8-F1
#
_cell.length_a   1.000
_cell.length_b   1.000
_cell.length_c   1.000
_cell.angle_alpha   90.00
_cell.angle_beta   90.00
_cell.angle_gamma   90.00
#
_symmetry.space_group_name_H-M   'P 1'
#
loop_
_entity.id
_entity.type
_entity.pdbx_description
1 polymer ?
#
loop_
_entity_poly.entity_id
_entity_poly.type
_entity_poly.pdbx_seq_one_letter_code
_entity_poly.pdbx_strand_id
1 'polypeptide(L)'
;MTALEQARLDVEEALRRYRECVEVEASEYGAEYERVTFMEYEAPAPDPCAEAFSRLVAAVRAYEGASGRREDLDLGALRDRVYEALDKGWARGFPSWK
;
A
#
# COMPACT_ATOMS: atom_id res chain seq x y z
N MET A 1 -8.01 21.46 -14.38
CA MET A 1 -7.62 20.23 -13.68
C MET A 1 -8.39 19.08 -14.30
N THR A 2 -7.70 18.21 -15.00
CA THR A 2 -8.27 17.03 -15.67
C THR A 2 -8.48 15.90 -14.67
N ALA A 3 -9.32 14.92 -15.02
CA ALA A 3 -9.50 13.72 -14.20
C ALA A 3 -8.18 12.96 -13.97
N LEU A 4 -7.29 12.98 -14.97
CA LEU A 4 -5.97 12.37 -14.90
C LEU A 4 -5.04 13.10 -13.92
N GLU A 5 -5.02 14.44 -13.95
CA GLU A 5 -4.24 15.26 -13.02
C GLU A 5 -4.74 15.09 -11.58
N GLN A 6 -6.06 15.04 -11.37
CA GLN A 6 -6.61 14.78 -10.03
C GLN A 6 -6.23 13.38 -9.54
N ALA A 7 -6.39 12.35 -10.37
CA ALA A 7 -6.03 10.99 -10.00
C ALA A 7 -4.54 10.83 -9.69
N ARG A 8 -3.67 11.60 -10.36
CA ARG A 8 -2.23 11.65 -10.04
C ARG A 8 -1.99 12.23 -8.64
N LEU A 9 -2.64 13.35 -8.31
CA LEU A 9 -2.53 13.96 -6.98
C LEU A 9 -3.02 13.00 -5.89
N ASP A 10 -4.11 12.27 -6.14
CA ASP A 10 -4.64 11.28 -5.22
C ASP A 10 -3.66 10.12 -4.98
N VAL A 11 -2.94 9.67 -6.02
CA VAL A 11 -1.86 8.68 -5.89
C VAL A 11 -0.70 9.23 -5.06
N GLU A 12 -0.24 10.45 -5.34
CA GLU A 12 0.86 11.08 -4.62
C GLU A 12 0.51 11.25 -3.12
N GLU A 13 -0.72 11.65 -2.82
CA GLU A 13 -1.21 11.77 -1.44
C GLU A 13 -1.33 10.41 -0.73
N ALA A 14 -1.85 9.38 -1.40
CA ALA A 14 -1.94 8.03 -0.86
C ALA A 14 -0.55 7.42 -0.62
N LEU A 15 0.40 7.67 -1.51
CA LEU A 15 1.79 7.23 -1.37
C LEU A 15 2.46 7.88 -0.17
N ARG A 16 2.23 9.19 0.02
CA ARG A 16 2.72 9.93 1.20
C ARG A 16 2.14 9.34 2.49
N ARG A 17 0.82 9.12 2.57
CA ARG A 17 0.19 8.54 3.76
C ARG A 17 0.70 7.15 4.09
N TYR A 18 0.93 6.32 3.07
CA TYR A 18 1.50 4.99 3.29
C TYR A 18 2.93 5.08 3.84
N ARG A 19 3.77 5.98 3.30
CA ARG A 19 5.12 6.21 3.82
C ARG A 19 5.09 6.73 5.26
N GLU A 20 4.26 7.72 5.55
CA GLU A 20 4.08 8.26 6.91
C GLU A 20 3.66 7.15 7.89
N CYS A 21 2.77 6.23 7.48
CA CYS A 21 2.37 5.09 8.32
C CYS A 21 3.56 4.16 8.63
N VAL A 22 4.32 3.77 7.60
CA VAL A 22 5.49 2.89 7.75
C VAL A 22 6.59 3.56 8.57
N GLU A 23 6.80 4.86 8.41
CA GLU A 23 7.77 5.63 9.19
C GLU A 23 7.36 5.76 10.66
N VAL A 24 6.06 5.96 10.94
CA VAL A 24 5.53 5.97 12.31
C VAL A 24 5.71 4.60 12.97
N GLU A 25 5.38 3.51 12.28
CA GLU A 25 5.64 2.15 12.79
C GLU A 25 7.13 1.90 13.06
N ALA A 26 8.01 2.38 12.18
CA ALA A 26 9.46 2.26 12.38
C ALA A 26 9.97 3.08 13.58
N SER A 27 9.35 4.22 13.88
CA SER A 27 9.72 5.08 15.02
C SER A 27 9.22 4.56 16.38
N GLU A 28 8.08 3.87 16.42
CA GLU A 28 7.48 3.34 17.66
C GLU A 28 8.10 1.99 18.10
N TYR A 29 8.84 1.29 17.22
CA TYR A 29 9.44 -0.03 17.49
C TYR A 29 10.98 -0.08 17.34
N GLY A 30 11.65 1.06 17.51
CA GLY A 30 13.12 1.12 17.52
C GLY A 30 13.74 0.59 18.81
N ALA A 31 13.99 -0.73 18.91
CA ALA A 31 15.19 -1.37 19.51
C ALA A 31 15.00 -2.86 19.92
N GLU A 32 13.81 -3.46 19.84
CA GLU A 32 13.62 -4.85 20.33
C GLU A 32 12.76 -5.69 19.39
N TYR A 33 13.25 -5.96 18.18
CA TYR A 33 12.78 -7.09 17.37
C TYR A 33 13.77 -8.26 17.52
N GLU A 34 13.91 -8.75 18.75
CA GLU A 34 14.44 -10.09 18.99
C GLU A 34 13.33 -10.94 19.64
N ARG A 35 12.86 -11.94 18.89
CA ARG A 35 12.19 -13.19 19.34
C ARG A 35 10.81 -13.04 20.01
N VAL A 36 9.71 -13.44 19.35
CA VAL A 36 8.73 -14.44 19.88
C VAL A 36 7.94 -15.05 18.71
N THR A 37 7.80 -16.36 18.82
CA THR A 37 7.15 -17.40 18.00
C THR A 37 5.63 -17.30 17.80
N PHE A 38 5.18 -17.84 16.66
CA PHE A 38 3.86 -18.46 16.37
C PHE A 38 2.89 -18.57 17.57
N MET A 39 1.72 -17.93 17.46
CA MET A 39 0.48 -18.39 18.10
C MET A 39 -0.65 -18.32 17.07
N GLU A 40 -1.01 -19.49 16.57
CA GLU A 40 -2.27 -19.73 15.87
C GLU A 40 -3.43 -19.31 16.81
N TYR A 41 -4.27 -18.34 16.45
CA TYR A 41 -5.72 -18.21 16.77
C TYR A 41 -6.27 -16.79 17.03
N GLU A 42 -5.53 -15.69 16.87
CA GLU A 42 -6.16 -14.35 16.80
C GLU A 42 -6.13 -13.85 15.35
N ALA A 43 -7.26 -13.35 14.86
CA ALA A 43 -7.31 -12.66 13.56
C ALA A 43 -6.16 -11.64 13.54
N PRO A 44 -5.33 -11.59 12.48
CA PRO A 44 -4.19 -10.68 12.47
C PRO A 44 -4.69 -9.30 12.84
N ALA A 45 -4.08 -8.68 13.85
CA ALA A 45 -4.39 -7.31 14.23
C ALA A 45 -4.40 -6.49 12.93
N PRO A 46 -5.43 -5.64 12.70
CA PRO A 46 -5.51 -4.88 11.47
C PRO A 46 -4.22 -4.07 11.34
N ASP A 47 -3.37 -4.46 10.40
CA ASP A 47 -2.12 -3.78 10.11
C ASP A 47 -2.50 -2.33 9.74
N PRO A 48 -2.13 -1.34 10.56
CA PRO A 48 -2.59 0.03 10.39
C PRO A 48 -2.13 0.61 9.04
N CYS A 49 -1.06 0.06 8.45
CA CYS A 49 -0.53 0.46 7.16
C CYS A 49 -1.11 -0.35 5.99
N ALA A 50 -1.74 -1.50 6.23
CA ALA A 50 -2.42 -2.27 5.19
C ALA A 50 -3.64 -1.53 4.59
N GLU A 51 -4.38 -0.75 5.39
CA GLU A 51 -5.46 0.11 4.88
C GLU A 51 -4.89 1.24 4.00
N ALA A 52 -3.79 1.86 4.43
CA ALA A 52 -3.11 2.90 3.65
C ALA A 52 -2.57 2.34 2.32
N PHE A 53 -2.00 1.13 2.33
CA PHE A 53 -1.56 0.45 1.12
C PHE A 53 -2.73 0.11 0.18
N SER A 54 -3.84 -0.36 0.73
CA SER A 54 -5.05 -0.66 -0.05
C SER A 54 -5.60 0.60 -0.73
N ARG A 55 -5.56 1.75 -0.03
CA ARG A 55 -5.92 3.06 -0.61
C ARG A 55 -4.96 3.49 -1.73
N LEU A 56 -3.65 3.27 -1.57
CA LEU A 56 -2.67 3.51 -2.62
C LEU A 56 -2.97 2.67 -3.88
N VAL A 57 -3.22 1.37 -3.71
CA VAL A 57 -3.58 0.47 -4.84
C VAL A 57 -4.86 0.94 -5.52
N ALA A 58 -5.89 1.34 -4.75
CA ALA A 58 -7.14 1.87 -5.30
C ALA A 58 -6.92 3.18 -6.07
N ALA A 59 -6.09 4.10 -5.57
CA ALA A 59 -5.74 5.35 -6.25
C ALA A 59 -5.03 5.09 -7.58
N VAL A 60 -4.10 4.12 -7.63
CA VAL A 60 -3.42 3.74 -8.88
C VAL A 60 -4.41 3.14 -9.89
N ARG A 61 -5.39 2.34 -9.45
CA ARG A 61 -6.47 1.85 -10.34
C ARG A 61 -7.32 2.98 -10.90
N ALA A 62 -7.64 3.98 -10.07
CA ALA A 62 -8.39 5.15 -10.52
C ALA A 62 -7.59 5.96 -11.57
N TYR A 63 -6.27 6.08 -11.39
CA TYR A 63 -5.38 6.69 -12.37
C TYR A 63 -5.36 5.94 -13.70
N GLU A 64 -5.28 4.60 -13.66
CA GLU A 64 -5.41 3.77 -14.87
C GLU A 64 -6.78 3.92 -15.54
N GLY A 65 -7.86 3.95 -14.74
CA GLY A 65 -9.22 4.20 -15.22
C GLY A 65 -9.40 5.59 -15.86
N ALA A 66 -8.61 6.58 -15.45
CA ALA A 66 -8.54 7.90 -16.05
C ALA A 66 -7.67 7.96 -17.32
N SER A 67 -7.33 6.80 -17.91
CA SER A 67 -6.43 6.64 -19.06
C SER A 67 -4.96 6.96 -18.78
N GLY A 68 -4.56 7.02 -17.51
CA GLY A 68 -3.15 7.10 -17.13
C GLY A 68 -2.46 5.75 -17.25
N ARG A 69 -1.14 5.73 -17.42
CA ARG A 69 -0.37 4.48 -17.37
C ARG A 69 0.36 4.41 -16.04
N ARG A 70 0.20 3.32 -15.29
CA ARG A 70 0.88 3.10 -14.00
C ARG A 70 2.41 3.27 -14.04
N GLU A 71 3.02 3.16 -15.22
CA GLU A 71 4.44 3.40 -15.47
C GLU A 71 4.86 4.88 -15.38
N ASP A 72 3.91 5.80 -15.55
CA ASP A 72 4.11 7.25 -15.46
C ASP A 72 4.12 7.74 -13.98
N LEU A 73 3.80 6.86 -13.02
CA LEU A 73 3.77 7.16 -11.58
C LEU A 73 5.11 6.83 -10.90
N ASP A 74 5.62 7.76 -10.08
CA ASP A 74 6.80 7.53 -9.26
C ASP A 74 6.44 6.79 -7.95
N LEU A 75 6.41 5.46 -8.02
CA LEU A 75 6.13 4.59 -6.87
C LEU A 75 7.40 4.22 -6.08
N GLY A 76 8.60 4.57 -6.58
CA GLY A 76 9.88 4.20 -5.99
C GLY A 76 10.00 2.69 -5.68
N ALA A 77 10.49 2.37 -4.49
CA ALA A 77 10.68 0.99 -4.02
C ALA A 77 9.39 0.17 -3.87
N LEU A 78 8.22 0.82 -3.88
CA LEU A 78 6.92 0.15 -3.74
C LEU A 78 6.33 -0.31 -5.07
N ARG A 79 6.97 0.04 -6.19
CA ARG A 79 6.48 -0.26 -7.54
C ARG A 79 6.08 -1.71 -7.71
N ASP A 80 6.98 -2.64 -7.42
CA ASP A 80 6.75 -4.07 -7.64
C ASP A 80 5.62 -4.58 -6.76
N ARG A 81 5.54 -4.11 -5.51
CA ARG A 81 4.50 -4.48 -4.54
C ARG A 81 3.12 -3.98 -4.97
N VAL A 82 3.04 -2.74 -5.45
CA VAL A 82 1.80 -2.14 -5.96
C VAL A 82 1.36 -2.83 -7.25
N TYR A 83 2.27 -3.10 -8.18
CA TYR A 83 1.95 -3.78 -9.43
C TYR A 83 1.47 -5.21 -9.18
N GLU A 84 2.14 -5.93 -8.28
CA GLU A 84 1.69 -7.25 -7.86
C GLU A 84 0.28 -7.20 -7.25
N ALA A 85 -0.01 -6.22 -6.40
CA ALA A 85 -1.33 -6.03 -5.79
C ALA A 85 -2.43 -5.71 -6.82
N LEU A 86 -2.08 -4.91 -7.84
CA LEU A 86 -2.97 -4.60 -8.96
C LEU A 86 -3.30 -5.84 -9.76
N ASP A 87 -2.26 -6.61 -10.15
CA ASP A 87 -2.35 -7.77 -11.04
C ASP A 87 -3.02 -8.98 -10.36
N LYS A 88 -2.75 -9.20 -9.07
CA LYS A 88 -3.37 -10.29 -8.27
C LYS A 88 -4.82 -10.02 -7.91
N GLY A 89 -5.36 -8.84 -8.23
CA GLY A 89 -6.76 -8.55 -7.96
C GLY A 89 -7.04 -8.47 -6.45
N TRP A 90 -6.32 -7.62 -5.71
CA TRP A 90 -6.52 -7.33 -4.28
C TRP A 90 -7.89 -6.67 -3.97
N ALA A 91 -8.96 -7.11 -4.61
CA ALA A 91 -10.34 -6.74 -4.31
C ALA A 91 -11.02 -7.75 -3.37
N ARG A 92 -10.48 -8.97 -3.18
CA ARG A 92 -10.98 -9.94 -2.19
C ARG A 92 -9.89 -10.92 -1.79
N GLY A 93 -9.39 -10.80 -0.57
CA GLY A 93 -8.54 -11.82 0.06
C GLY A 93 -7.06 -11.45 0.10
N PHE A 94 -6.61 -11.22 1.33
CA PHE A 94 -5.21 -11.28 1.74
C PHE A 94 -4.44 -12.38 0.98
N PRO A 95 -3.30 -12.10 0.33
CA PRO A 95 -2.34 -13.14 0.07
C PRO A 95 -1.75 -13.53 1.42
N SER A 96 -1.98 -14.76 1.84
CA SER A 96 -1.19 -15.42 2.87
C SER A 96 0.25 -15.52 2.33
N TRP A 97 1.17 -14.75 2.90
CA TRP A 97 2.59 -14.88 2.62
C TRP A 97 3.13 -16.09 3.39
N LYS A 98 3.91 -16.91 2.69
CA LYS A 98 4.66 -18.04 3.20
C LYS A 98 6.14 -17.75 3.01
#